data_AF-X1P7Z9-F1
#
_entry.id   AF-X1P7Z9-F1
#
_cell.length_a   1.000
_cell.length_b   1.000
_cell.length_c   1.000
_cell.angle_alpha   90.00
_cell.angle_beta   90.00
_cell.angle_gamma   90.00
#
_symmetry.space_group_name_H-M   'P 1'
#
loop_
_entity.id
_entity.type
_entity.pdbx_description
1 polymer ?
#
loop_
_entity_poly.entity_id
_entity_poly.type
_entity_poly.pdbx_seq_one_letter_code
_entity_poly.pdbx_strand_id
1 'polypeptide(L)'
;MLIQAEALKYALEHWRRRKFNTAGALFWMYSDCWGATSSWTIVDYYLDRKPSFYYVKRSFALLGISFKEIEGGLSIYGMNDTLENFKGHLEWGLSTLEGNSLKKERETISIPANCSEKIAEIRFPSLAEEDKKEMFYWAKLWKKDGLIAKDRYFLTNFGKLNLPLAKVKHNIYKLDDRRYKITL
;
A
#
# COMPACT_ATOMS: atom_id res chain seq x y z
N MET A 1 10.34 -11.66 7.59
CA MET A 1 10.58 -10.36 6.92
C MET A 1 9.32 -9.68 6.37
N LEU A 2 8.31 -10.39 5.85
CA LEU A 2 7.05 -9.74 5.41
C LEU A 2 6.31 -9.04 6.55
N ILE A 3 6.31 -9.62 7.75
CA ILE A 3 5.70 -9.00 8.94
C ILE A 3 6.35 -7.64 9.28
N GLN A 4 7.68 -7.53 9.17
CA GLN A 4 8.41 -6.26 9.36
C GLN A 4 7.98 -5.24 8.30
N ALA A 5 7.80 -5.67 7.05
CA ALA A 5 7.38 -4.81 5.95
C ALA A 5 5.95 -4.25 6.16
N GLU A 6 5.00 -5.11 6.56
CA GLU A 6 3.63 -4.70 6.87
C GLU A 6 3.58 -3.81 8.12
N ALA A 7 4.38 -4.11 9.16
CA ALA A 7 4.46 -3.28 10.37
C ALA A 7 5.00 -1.86 10.08
N LEU A 8 6.09 -1.77 9.31
CA LEU A 8 6.66 -0.49 8.88
C LEU A 8 5.67 0.28 8.01
N LYS A 9 5.02 -0.37 7.04
CA LYS A 9 3.98 0.26 6.22
C LYS A 9 2.87 0.83 7.08
N TYR A 10 2.31 0.02 7.98
CA TYR A 10 1.21 0.43 8.86
C TYR A 10 1.57 1.66 9.69
N ALA A 11 2.74 1.65 10.32
CA ALA A 11 3.21 2.75 11.16
C ALA A 11 3.49 4.03 10.35
N LEU A 12 4.25 3.92 9.25
CA LEU A 12 4.60 5.04 8.39
C LEU A 12 3.36 5.70 7.78
N GLU A 13 2.43 4.91 7.26
CA GLU A 13 1.17 5.44 6.72
C GLU A 13 0.33 6.08 7.82
N HIS A 14 0.26 5.50 9.02
CA HIS A 14 -0.45 6.10 10.16
C HIS A 14 0.08 7.48 10.53
N TRP A 15 1.40 7.64 10.64
CA TRP A 15 2.01 8.94 10.95
C TRP A 15 1.79 9.95 9.84
N ARG A 16 1.92 9.55 8.57
CA ARG A 16 1.63 10.45 7.43
C ARG A 16 0.17 10.89 7.38
N ARG A 17 -0.79 9.98 7.68
CA ARG A 17 -2.21 10.33 7.75
C ARG A 17 -2.51 11.44 8.78
N ARG A 18 -1.66 11.57 9.80
CA ARG A 18 -1.78 12.54 10.90
C ARG A 18 -1.03 13.84 10.67
N LYS A 19 -0.48 14.07 9.48
CA LYS A 19 0.13 15.36 9.13
C LYS A 19 -0.89 16.49 9.36
N PHE A 20 -0.59 17.58 10.08
CA PHE A 20 0.68 17.99 10.71
C PHE A 20 0.78 17.72 12.22
N ASN A 21 -0.21 17.07 12.85
CA ASN A 21 -0.09 16.60 14.23
C ASN A 21 1.11 15.65 14.42
N THR A 22 1.46 14.90 13.37
CA THR A 22 2.75 14.21 13.26
C THR A 22 3.45 14.70 12.00
N ALA A 23 4.60 15.36 12.16
CA ALA A 23 5.31 16.02 11.07
C ALA A 23 6.58 15.27 10.60
N GLY A 24 6.83 14.06 11.12
CA GLY A 24 7.99 13.26 10.75
C GLY A 24 7.86 11.81 11.19
N ALA A 25 8.56 10.92 10.49
CA ALA A 25 8.62 9.50 10.80
C ALA A 25 10.03 8.97 10.51
N LEU A 26 10.75 8.57 11.55
CA LEU A 26 12.05 7.91 11.46
C LEU A 26 11.87 6.49 11.99
N PHE A 27 12.16 5.48 11.16
CA PHE A 27 12.06 4.09 11.56
C PHE A 27 13.44 3.51 11.93
N TRP A 28 13.45 2.55 12.84
CA TRP A 28 14.65 1.81 13.21
C TRP A 28 14.70 0.48 12.45
N MET A 29 15.71 0.20 11.63
CA MET A 29 16.80 1.09 11.19
C MET A 29 17.10 0.86 9.69
N TYR A 30 17.97 1.68 9.10
CA TYR A 30 18.20 1.63 7.65
C TYR A 30 19.11 0.47 7.22
N SER A 31 20.32 0.38 7.78
CA SER A 31 21.40 -0.52 7.34
C SER A 31 22.18 -1.16 8.50
N ASP A 32 22.86 -2.29 8.25
CA ASP A 32 23.69 -2.99 9.24
C ASP A 32 25.17 -2.65 9.06
N CYS A 33 25.97 -2.73 10.13
CA CYS A 33 27.42 -2.54 10.10
C CYS A 33 28.23 -3.84 9.94
N TRP A 34 27.57 -5.00 9.95
CA TRP A 34 28.16 -6.33 9.81
C TRP A 34 27.11 -7.33 9.33
N GLY A 35 27.53 -8.53 8.90
CA GLY A 35 26.66 -9.61 8.39
C GLY A 35 25.75 -10.25 9.45
N ALA A 36 24.91 -9.45 10.10
CA ALA A 36 23.96 -9.90 11.10
C ALA A 36 22.92 -10.84 10.47
N THR A 37 22.70 -11.99 11.10
CA THR A 37 21.71 -13.00 10.66
C THR A 37 20.27 -12.57 10.91
N SER A 38 20.02 -11.66 11.87
CA SER A 38 18.72 -11.08 12.15
C SER A 38 18.86 -9.66 12.69
N SER A 39 18.24 -8.70 12.01
CA SER A 39 18.28 -7.28 12.36
C SER A 39 17.03 -6.55 11.86
N TRP A 40 16.78 -5.34 12.38
CA TRP A 40 15.68 -4.46 11.98
C TRP A 40 15.94 -3.66 10.70
N THR A 41 17.02 -3.95 9.99
CA THR A 41 17.36 -3.19 8.79
C THR A 41 16.39 -3.44 7.65
N ILE A 42 16.38 -2.52 6.69
CA ILE A 42 15.69 -2.71 5.41
C ILE A 42 16.67 -2.96 4.27
N VAL A 43 17.96 -2.62 4.47
CA VAL A 43 19.10 -2.97 3.62
C VAL A 43 20.11 -3.70 4.50
N ASP A 44 20.54 -4.90 4.13
CA ASP A 44 21.55 -5.60 4.93
C ASP A 44 22.98 -5.10 4.67
N TYR A 45 23.95 -5.70 5.36
CA TYR A 45 25.36 -5.36 5.26
C TYR A 45 25.95 -5.52 3.85
N TYR A 46 25.45 -6.48 3.07
CA TYR A 46 25.90 -6.74 1.70
C TYR A 46 25.17 -5.85 0.67
N LEU A 47 24.40 -4.85 1.15
CA LEU A 47 23.61 -3.91 0.37
C LEU A 47 22.38 -4.53 -0.30
N ASP A 48 21.96 -5.72 0.14
CA ASP A 48 20.76 -6.36 -0.37
C ASP A 48 19.50 -5.76 0.25
N ARG A 49 18.53 -5.48 -0.61
CA ARG A 49 17.26 -4.85 -0.22
C ARG A 49 16.29 -5.91 0.29
N LYS A 50 15.94 -5.84 1.57
CA LYS A 50 14.91 -6.68 2.19
C LYS A 50 13.51 -6.30 1.67
N PRO A 51 12.50 -7.18 1.77
CA PRO A 51 11.12 -6.87 1.37
C PRO A 51 10.57 -5.57 1.98
N SER A 52 10.97 -5.26 3.22
CA SER A 52 10.63 -4.03 3.94
C SER A 52 11.09 -2.76 3.24
N PHE A 53 12.21 -2.78 2.52
CA PHE A 53 12.69 -1.65 1.72
C PHE A 53 11.63 -1.18 0.71
N TYR A 54 11.02 -2.13 0.00
CA TYR A 54 10.04 -1.81 -1.04
C TYR A 54 8.72 -1.29 -0.45
N TYR A 55 8.37 -1.73 0.77
CA TYR A 55 7.23 -1.20 1.51
C TYR A 55 7.49 0.22 1.98
N VAL A 56 8.63 0.47 2.64
CA VAL A 56 9.04 1.82 3.06
C VAL A 56 9.11 2.77 1.87
N LYS A 57 9.69 2.37 0.74
CA LYS A 57 9.73 3.16 -0.49
C LYS A 57 8.34 3.59 -0.96
N ARG A 58 7.34 2.68 -0.89
CA ARG A 58 5.95 3.02 -1.24
C ARG A 58 5.30 3.92 -0.21
N SER A 59 5.49 3.64 1.08
CA SER A 59 4.92 4.43 2.17
C SER A 59 5.51 5.84 2.27
N PHE A 60 6.70 6.10 1.70
CA PHE A 60 7.29 7.44 1.57
C PHE A 60 7.17 8.06 0.17
N ALA A 61 6.38 7.46 -0.74
CA ALA A 61 6.08 8.13 -2.01
C ALA A 61 5.38 9.48 -1.75
N LEU A 62 5.79 10.52 -2.49
CA LEU A 62 5.29 11.89 -2.32
C LEU A 62 3.77 11.97 -2.40
N LEU A 63 3.18 11.16 -3.28
CA LEU A 63 1.74 10.94 -3.33
C LEU A 63 1.45 9.51 -2.87
N GLY A 64 0.53 9.38 -1.92
CA GLY A 64 0.17 8.10 -1.33
C GLY A 64 -1.32 8.01 -1.02
N ILE A 65 -1.79 6.79 -0.85
CA ILE A 65 -3.10 6.50 -0.28
C ILE A 65 -2.95 5.46 0.82
N SER A 66 -3.84 5.48 1.79
CA SER A 66 -3.84 4.48 2.85
C SER A 66 -5.21 4.33 3.50
N PHE A 67 -5.51 3.12 3.94
CA PHE A 67 -6.70 2.82 4.73
C PHE A 67 -6.51 3.15 6.21
N LYS A 68 -7.58 3.64 6.83
CA LYS A 68 -7.73 3.77 8.28
C LYS A 68 -9.02 3.08 8.68
N GLU A 69 -8.94 2.13 9.59
CA GLU A 69 -10.13 1.51 10.17
C GLU A 69 -10.94 2.53 10.99
N ILE A 70 -12.25 2.46 10.85
CA ILE A 70 -13.23 3.25 11.59
C ILE A 70 -14.36 2.32 12.04
N GLU A 71 -15.21 2.81 12.95
CA GLU A 71 -16.37 2.05 13.40
C GLU A 71 -17.27 1.66 12.21
N GLY A 72 -17.41 0.34 11.99
CA GLY A 72 -18.22 -0.21 10.91
C GLY A 72 -17.68 0.02 9.50
N GLY A 73 -16.39 0.32 9.32
CA GLY A 73 -15.86 0.58 7.97
C GLY A 73 -14.40 1.01 7.87
N LEU A 74 -14.09 1.67 6.75
CA LEU A 74 -12.77 2.20 6.43
C LEU A 74 -12.88 3.65 5.97
N SER A 75 -11.92 4.49 6.37
CA SER A 75 -11.62 5.75 5.70
C SER A 75 -10.43 5.58 4.77
N ILE A 76 -10.51 6.14 3.57
CA ILE A 76 -9.37 6.26 2.67
C ILE A 76 -8.78 7.67 2.85
N TYR A 77 -7.48 7.73 3.11
CA TYR A 77 -6.73 8.98 3.17
C TYR A 77 -5.87 9.16 1.92
N GLY A 78 -5.86 10.38 1.39
CA GLY A 78 -4.92 10.84 0.39
C GLY A 78 -3.81 11.66 1.05
N MET A 79 -2.56 11.34 0.72
CA MET A 79 -1.38 12.03 1.26
C MET A 79 -0.61 12.66 0.11
N ASN A 80 -0.37 13.96 0.20
CA ASN A 80 0.34 14.75 -0.79
C ASN A 80 1.46 15.54 -0.12
N ASP A 81 2.70 15.12 -0.32
CA ASP A 81 3.91 15.80 0.17
C ASP A 81 4.54 16.71 -0.90
N THR A 82 3.87 16.91 -2.04
CA THR A 82 4.32 17.86 -3.08
C THR A 82 3.87 19.29 -2.75
N LEU A 83 4.49 20.26 -3.41
CA LEU A 83 4.11 21.68 -3.31
C LEU A 83 2.96 22.08 -4.23
N GLU A 84 2.39 21.12 -4.97
CA GLU A 84 1.30 21.34 -5.91
C GLU A 84 0.04 20.58 -5.49
N ASN A 85 -1.12 21.13 -5.85
CA ASN A 85 -2.38 20.42 -5.66
C ASN A 85 -2.43 19.23 -6.62
N PHE A 86 -2.71 18.04 -6.08
CA PHE A 86 -2.97 16.86 -6.88
C PHE A 86 -4.41 16.87 -7.37
N LYS A 87 -4.63 16.61 -8.66
CA LYS A 87 -5.94 16.31 -9.24
C LYS A 87 -5.88 15.00 -10.01
N GLY A 88 -6.82 14.10 -9.74
CA GLY A 88 -6.83 12.77 -10.34
C GLY A 88 -8.08 11.98 -9.99
N HIS A 89 -7.98 10.66 -10.10
CA HIS A 89 -9.08 9.76 -9.78
C HIS A 89 -8.72 8.82 -8.63
N LEU A 90 -9.64 8.69 -7.69
CA LEU A 90 -9.65 7.60 -6.73
C LEU A 90 -10.50 6.48 -7.31
N GLU A 91 -9.94 5.28 -7.42
CA GLU A 91 -10.70 4.06 -7.63
C GLU A 91 -10.57 3.19 -6.39
N TRP A 92 -11.69 2.69 -5.88
CA TRP A 92 -11.67 1.73 -4.78
C TRP A 92 -12.72 0.66 -4.99
N GLY A 93 -12.55 -0.47 -4.31
CA GLY A 93 -13.50 -1.56 -4.44
C GLY A 93 -13.32 -2.67 -3.41
N LEU A 94 -14.31 -3.55 -3.39
CA LEU A 94 -14.31 -4.83 -2.69
C LEU A 94 -14.17 -5.93 -3.74
N SER A 95 -13.22 -6.85 -3.56
CA SER A 95 -13.04 -7.97 -4.46
C SER A 95 -12.76 -9.25 -3.71
N THR A 96 -13.09 -10.38 -4.34
CA THR A 96 -12.69 -11.69 -3.85
C THR A 96 -11.20 -11.93 -4.12
N LEU A 97 -10.58 -12.84 -3.36
CA LEU A 97 -9.18 -13.24 -3.57
C LEU A 97 -8.95 -13.92 -4.93
N GLU A 98 -10.00 -14.44 -5.56
CA GLU A 98 -10.00 -14.99 -6.92
C GLU A 98 -10.04 -13.92 -8.02
N GLY A 99 -10.31 -12.66 -7.65
CA GLY A 99 -10.31 -11.51 -8.57
C GLY A 99 -11.69 -11.03 -9.02
N ASN A 100 -12.78 -11.57 -8.49
CA ASN A 100 -14.13 -11.10 -8.80
C ASN A 100 -14.37 -9.75 -8.11
N SER A 101 -14.72 -8.72 -8.89
CA SER A 101 -15.04 -7.39 -8.36
C SER A 101 -16.49 -7.34 -7.89
N LEU A 102 -16.70 -7.27 -6.57
CA LEU A 102 -18.04 -7.21 -5.95
C LEU A 102 -18.58 -5.79 -5.90
N LYS A 103 -17.71 -4.83 -5.64
CA LYS A 103 -18.04 -3.39 -5.64
C LYS A 103 -16.87 -2.62 -6.19
N LYS A 104 -17.15 -1.61 -7.01
CA LYS A 104 -16.14 -0.70 -7.55
C LYS A 104 -16.73 0.69 -7.69
N GLU A 105 -16.03 1.68 -7.17
CA GLU A 105 -16.36 3.09 -7.29
C GLU A 105 -15.16 3.85 -7.86
N ARG A 106 -15.46 4.94 -8.58
CA ARG A 106 -14.46 5.82 -9.16
C ARG A 106 -14.93 7.26 -9.05
N GLU A 107 -14.08 8.09 -8.45
CA GLU A 107 -14.40 9.49 -8.18
C GLU A 107 -13.24 10.39 -8.60
N THR A 108 -13.58 11.61 -9.01
CA THR A 108 -12.57 12.64 -9.25
C THR A 108 -12.29 13.35 -7.94
N ILE A 109 -11.02 13.39 -7.55
CA ILE A 109 -10.58 13.97 -6.28
C ILE A 109 -9.50 15.03 -6.51
N SER A 110 -9.37 15.92 -5.54
CA SER A 110 -8.28 16.88 -5.44
C SER A 110 -7.68 16.79 -4.04
N ILE A 111 -6.35 16.65 -3.95
CA ILE A 111 -5.63 16.66 -2.66
C ILE A 111 -4.77 17.91 -2.63
N PRO A 112 -4.97 18.84 -1.67
CA PRO A 112 -4.15 20.04 -1.56
C PRO A 112 -2.66 19.74 -1.44
N ALA A 113 -1.82 20.71 -1.83
CA ALA A 113 -0.38 20.66 -1.62
C ALA A 113 -0.04 20.43 -0.15
N ASN A 114 1.00 19.63 0.11
CA ASN A 114 1.55 19.35 1.44
C ASN A 114 0.50 18.99 2.51
N CYS A 115 -0.49 18.17 2.16
CA CYS A 115 -1.65 17.85 3.00
C CYS A 115 -1.86 16.34 3.15
N SER A 116 -2.54 15.95 4.22
CA SER A 116 -3.15 14.63 4.38
C SER A 116 -4.61 14.80 4.76
N GLU A 117 -5.51 14.21 3.97
CA GLU A 117 -6.95 14.33 4.21
C GLU A 117 -7.70 13.04 3.93
N LYS A 118 -8.89 12.91 4.55
CA LYS A 118 -9.82 11.84 4.24
C LYS A 118 -10.47 12.16 2.89
N ILE A 119 -10.28 11.26 1.91
CA ILE A 119 -10.79 11.42 0.54
C ILE A 119 -12.01 10.55 0.23
N ALA A 120 -12.23 9.48 1.02
CA ALA A 120 -13.44 8.66 0.91
C ALA A 120 -13.71 7.91 2.23
N GLU A 121 -14.93 7.42 2.38
CA GLU A 121 -15.35 6.57 3.49
C GLU A 121 -16.17 5.39 2.97
N ILE A 122 -15.89 4.21 3.48
CA ILE A 122 -16.50 2.95 3.10
C ILE A 122 -17.18 2.39 4.35
N ARG A 123 -18.47 2.07 4.25
CA ARG A 123 -19.16 1.29 5.27
C ARG A 123 -19.12 -0.18 4.87
N PHE A 124 -18.80 -1.04 5.83
CA PHE A 124 -18.83 -2.47 5.60
C PHE A 124 -20.28 -2.93 5.41
N PRO A 125 -20.56 -3.75 4.39
CA PRO A 125 -21.81 -4.48 4.37
C PRO A 125 -21.86 -5.47 5.53
N SER A 126 -23.06 -5.94 5.87
CA SER A 126 -23.20 -7.09 6.75
C SER A 126 -22.59 -8.31 6.04
N LEU A 127 -21.46 -8.81 6.55
CA LEU A 127 -20.70 -9.92 5.99
C LEU A 127 -20.53 -11.00 7.05
N ALA A 128 -20.69 -12.26 6.67
CA ALA A 128 -20.36 -13.37 7.54
C ALA A 128 -18.83 -13.44 7.75
N GLU A 129 -18.39 -14.04 8.85
CA GLU A 129 -16.95 -14.22 9.12
C GLU A 129 -16.24 -15.06 8.06
N GLU A 130 -16.96 -15.98 7.40
CA GLU A 130 -16.39 -16.79 6.32
C GLU A 130 -16.10 -15.95 5.08
N ASP A 131 -17.02 -15.07 4.69
CA ASP A 131 -16.86 -14.16 3.55
C ASP A 131 -15.64 -13.24 3.73
N LYS A 132 -15.37 -12.79 4.95
CA LYS A 132 -14.22 -11.94 5.28
C LYS A 132 -12.87 -12.61 4.98
N LYS A 133 -12.81 -13.94 4.95
CA LYS A 133 -11.59 -14.70 4.63
C LYS A 133 -11.30 -14.75 3.13
N GLU A 134 -12.29 -14.44 2.30
CA GLU A 134 -12.24 -14.54 0.84
C GLU A 134 -12.23 -13.17 0.15
N MET A 135 -12.35 -12.09 0.92
CA MET A 135 -12.55 -10.75 0.39
C MET A 135 -11.51 -9.75 0.92
N PHE A 136 -11.21 -8.75 0.10
CA PHE A 136 -10.34 -7.63 0.49
C PHE A 136 -10.78 -6.33 -0.18
N TYR A 137 -10.54 -5.23 0.52
CA TYR A 137 -10.68 -3.90 -0.05
C TYR A 137 -9.39 -3.47 -0.73
N TRP A 138 -9.51 -2.72 -1.81
CA TRP A 138 -8.39 -2.10 -2.50
C TRP A 138 -8.72 -0.66 -2.87
N ALA A 139 -7.68 0.15 -2.95
CA ALA A 139 -7.75 1.51 -3.45
C ALA A 139 -6.58 1.77 -4.42
N LYS A 140 -6.81 2.64 -5.39
CA LYS A 140 -5.87 3.04 -6.43
C LYS A 140 -6.03 4.53 -6.70
N LEU A 141 -4.91 5.23 -6.70
CA LEU A 141 -4.82 6.65 -7.04
C LEU A 141 -4.25 6.78 -8.44
N TRP A 142 -5.00 7.42 -9.32
CA TRP A 142 -4.65 7.58 -10.73
C TRP A 142 -4.42 9.03 -11.10
N LYS A 143 -3.41 9.27 -11.94
CA LYS A 143 -3.24 10.49 -12.73
C LYS A 143 -3.44 10.13 -14.21
N LYS A 144 -3.58 11.13 -15.10
CA LYS A 144 -3.66 10.90 -16.56
C LYS A 144 -2.52 10.00 -17.07
N ASP A 145 -1.33 10.13 -16.48
CA ASP A 145 -0.11 9.43 -16.92
C ASP A 145 0.04 8.02 -16.32
N GLY A 146 -0.87 7.58 -15.45
CA GLY A 146 -0.88 6.23 -14.90
C GLY A 146 -1.20 6.13 -13.41
N LEU A 147 -0.98 4.92 -12.86
CA LEU A 147 -1.21 4.60 -11.46
C LEU A 147 -0.11 5.22 -10.60
N ILE A 148 -0.52 6.05 -9.64
CA ILE A 148 0.38 6.76 -8.71
C ILE A 148 0.61 5.95 -7.44
N ALA A 149 -0.47 5.51 -6.80
CA ALA A 149 -0.42 4.77 -5.55
C ALA A 149 -1.52 3.72 -5.52
N LYS A 150 -1.31 2.66 -4.75
CA LYS A 150 -2.33 1.65 -4.47
C LYS A 150 -2.15 1.13 -3.06
N ASP A 151 -3.25 0.75 -2.44
CA ASP A 151 -3.24 0.09 -1.14
C ASP A 151 -4.32 -1.00 -1.08
N ARG A 152 -4.20 -1.89 -0.10
CA ARG A 152 -5.15 -2.98 0.18
C ARG A 152 -5.43 -3.07 1.67
N TYR A 153 -6.62 -3.56 2.01
CA TYR A 153 -7.02 -3.88 3.37
C TYR A 153 -7.72 -5.24 3.39
N PHE A 154 -7.22 -6.16 4.22
CA PHE A 154 -7.83 -7.47 4.44
C PHE A 154 -8.83 -7.38 5.59
N LEU A 155 -9.97 -8.06 5.46
CA LEU A 155 -11.03 -8.09 6.47
C LEU A 155 -10.76 -9.03 7.64
N THR A 156 -9.67 -9.79 7.58
CA THR A 156 -9.22 -10.71 8.62
C THR A 156 -7.71 -10.83 8.62
N ASN A 157 -7.16 -11.49 9.64
CA ASN A 157 -5.73 -11.74 9.76
C ASN A 157 -5.23 -12.57 8.58
N PHE A 158 -4.02 -12.26 8.10
CA PHE A 158 -3.44 -12.90 6.92
C PHE A 158 -3.44 -14.44 6.99
N GLY A 159 -3.15 -15.02 8.15
CA GLY A 159 -3.12 -16.48 8.35
C GLY A 159 -4.50 -17.16 8.32
N LYS A 160 -5.61 -16.40 8.27
CA LYS A 160 -6.98 -16.90 8.15
C LYS A 160 -7.57 -16.75 6.74
N LEU A 161 -6.82 -16.14 5.81
CA LEU A 161 -7.30 -15.91 4.45
C LEU A 161 -7.32 -17.23 3.66
N ASN A 162 -8.39 -17.45 2.91
CA ASN A 162 -8.49 -18.57 1.97
C ASN A 162 -7.83 -18.19 0.64
N LEU A 163 -6.50 -18.10 0.64
CA LEU A 163 -5.75 -17.68 -0.55
C LEU A 163 -5.79 -18.77 -1.64
N PRO A 164 -6.33 -18.49 -2.84
CA PRO A 164 -6.31 -19.43 -3.93
C PRO A 164 -4.88 -19.61 -4.45
N LEU A 165 -4.60 -20.79 -5.02
CA LEU A 165 -3.31 -21.06 -5.68
C LEU A 165 -3.17 -20.19 -6.94
N ALA A 166 -2.41 -19.11 -6.84
CA ALA A 166 -2.16 -18.20 -7.96
C ALA A 166 -1.20 -18.83 -8.98
N LYS A 167 -1.65 -18.91 -10.25
CA LYS A 167 -0.79 -19.28 -11.39
C LYS A 167 -0.20 -18.02 -12.03
N VAL A 168 0.97 -17.61 -11.57
CA VAL A 168 1.67 -16.42 -12.08
C VAL A 168 2.41 -16.77 -13.38
N LYS A 169 2.07 -16.09 -14.48
CA LYS A 169 2.80 -16.19 -15.75
C LYS A 169 3.78 -15.03 -15.83
N HIS A 170 4.97 -15.25 -16.40
CA HIS A 170 5.93 -14.16 -16.56
C HIS A 170 6.56 -14.17 -17.94
N ASN A 171 6.95 -12.98 -18.42
CA ASN A 171 7.76 -12.81 -19.62
C ASN A 171 8.94 -11.89 -19.30
N ILE A 172 10.08 -12.14 -19.94
CA ILE A 172 11.31 -11.35 -19.77
C ILE A 172 11.72 -10.81 -21.13
N TYR A 173 11.86 -9.49 -21.22
CA TYR A 173 12.29 -8.79 -22.42
C TYR A 173 13.65 -8.13 -22.16
N LYS A 174 14.69 -8.46 -22.93
CA LYS A 174 15.97 -7.76 -22.90
C LYS A 174 15.79 -6.39 -23.53
N LEU A 175 16.13 -5.33 -22.80
CA LEU A 175 16.10 -3.95 -23.32
C LEU A 175 17.48 -3.56 -23.86
N ASP A 176 18.54 -3.92 -23.14
CA ASP A 176 19.95 -3.80 -23.55
C ASP A 176 20.82 -4.77 -22.74
N ASP A 177 22.15 -4.62 -22.80
CA ASP A 177 23.11 -5.52 -22.15
C ASP A 177 23.01 -5.60 -20.62
N ARG A 178 22.40 -4.62 -19.97
CA ARG A 178 22.28 -4.56 -18.50
C ARG A 178 20.86 -4.34 -17.99
N ARG A 179 19.86 -4.18 -18.88
CA ARG A 179 18.47 -3.90 -18.50
C ARG A 179 17.50 -4.92 -19.09
N TYR A 180 16.59 -5.36 -18.23
CA TYR A 180 15.51 -6.29 -18.57
C TYR A 180 14.18 -5.72 -18.09
N LYS A 181 13.12 -5.97 -18.84
CA LYS A 181 11.74 -5.73 -18.44
C LYS A 181 11.08 -7.07 -18.13
N ILE A 182 10.50 -7.18 -16.94
CA ILE A 182 9.75 -8.37 -16.52
C ILE A 182 8.28 -7.99 -16.44
N THR A 183 7.42 -8.78 -17.07
CA THR A 183 5.96 -8.71 -16.88
C THR A 183 5.52 -9.93 -16.09
N LEU A 184 4.72 -9.72 -15.05
CA LEU A 184 4.13 -10.74 -14.17
C LEU A 184 2.61 -10.76 -14.35
#